data_AF-A0A521RG71-F1
#
_entry.id   AF-A0A521RG71-F1
#
_cell.length_a   1.000
_cell.length_b   1.000
_cell.length_c   1.000
_cell.angle_alpha   90.00
_cell.angle_beta   90.00
_cell.angle_gamma   90.00
#
_symmetry.space_group_name_H-M   'P 1'
#
loop_
_entity.id
_entity.type
_entity.pdbx_description
1 polymer ?
#
loop_
_entity_poly.entity_id
_entity_poly.type
_entity_poly.pdbx_seq_one_letter_code
_entity_poly.pdbx_strand_id
1 'polypeptide(L)' 'MKLYSPDGSELMEIDRLERDGGELVIKGKVFASLPMTARLKPEDARAGLRLLNLRIVMFLISLLFRR' A
#
# COMPACT_ATOMS: atom_id res chain seq x y z
N MET A 1 -0.22 -7.30 -6.51
CA MET A 1 -1.52 -6.87 -5.91
C MET A 1 -1.94 -5.58 -6.60
N LYS A 2 -3.22 -5.39 -6.97
CA LYS A 2 -3.67 -4.23 -7.76
C LYS A 2 -4.37 -3.19 -6.89
N LEU A 3 -3.99 -1.92 -7.04
CA LEU A 3 -4.64 -0.77 -6.41
C LEU A 3 -5.58 -0.13 -7.43
N TYR A 4 -6.81 0.16 -7.01
CA TYR A 4 -7.85 0.76 -7.85
C TYR A 4 -8.09 2.21 -7.44
N SER A 5 -8.38 3.07 -8.41
CA SER A 5 -8.83 4.44 -8.21
C SER A 5 -10.23 4.50 -7.60
N PRO A 6 -10.65 5.65 -7.06
CA PRO A 6 -12.04 5.87 -6.66
C PRO A 6 -13.04 5.57 -7.80
N ASP A 7 -12.60 5.79 -9.04
CA ASP A 7 -13.37 5.53 -10.27
C ASP A 7 -13.27 4.08 -10.78
N GLY A 8 -12.62 3.18 -10.03
CA GLY A 8 -12.47 1.77 -10.38
C GLY A 8 -11.39 1.45 -11.43
N SER A 9 -10.66 2.45 -11.92
CA SER A 9 -9.54 2.25 -12.84
C SER A 9 -8.29 1.67 -12.13
N GLU A 10 -7.52 0.81 -12.81
CA GLU A 10 -6.30 0.23 -12.26
C GLU A 10 -5.20 1.32 -12.13
N LEU A 11 -4.86 1.67 -10.89
CA LEU A 11 -3.98 2.78 -10.54
C LEU A 11 -2.52 2.33 -10.42
N MET A 12 -2.30 1.20 -9.73
CA MET A 12 -0.96 0.67 -9.48
C MET A 12 -0.96 -0.85 -9.36
N GLU A 13 -0.04 -1.51 -10.06
CA GLU A 13 0.27 -2.92 -9.88
C GLU A 13 1.51 -3.03 -8.99
N ILE A 14 1.34 -3.59 -7.80
CA ILE A 14 2.45 -3.86 -6.88
C ILE A 14 3.07 -5.20 -7.28
N ASP A 15 4.26 -5.13 -7.86
CA ASP A 15 5.06 -6.28 -8.30
C ASP A 15 5.80 -6.92 -7.11
N ARG A 16 6.52 -6.12 -6.30
CA ARG A 16 7.33 -6.63 -5.17
C ARG A 16 7.41 -5.63 -4.03
N LEU A 17 7.37 -6.15 -2.81
CA LEU A 17 7.78 -5.44 -1.60
C LEU A 17 9.11 -6.00 -1.13
N GLU A 18 10.13 -5.16 -1.04
CA GLU A 18 11.46 -5.50 -0.54
C GLU A 18 11.80 -4.60 0.64
N ARG A 19 12.58 -5.11 1.58
CA ARG A 19 13.09 -4.32 2.70
C ARG A 19 14.55 -3.98 2.41
N ASP A 20 14.86 -2.70 2.39
CA ASP A 20 16.23 -2.20 2.22
C ASP A 20 16.64 -1.48 3.52
N GLY A 21 17.36 -2.20 4.38
CA GLY A 21 17.77 -1.71 5.70
C GLY A 21 16.60 -1.27 6.60
N GLY A 22 16.46 0.04 6.77
CA GLY A 22 15.41 0.70 7.56
C GLY A 22 14.21 1.18 6.75
N GLU A 23 14.22 1.03 5.42
CA GLU A 23 13.17 1.48 4.51
C GLU A 23 12.44 0.29 3.88
N LEU A 24 11.15 0.45 3.61
CA LEU A 24 10.37 -0.50 2.84
C LEU A 24 10.28 -0.02 1.40
N VAL A 25 10.87 -0.78 0.47
CA VAL A 25 10.89 -0.49 -0.95
C VAL A 25 9.75 -1.23 -1.63
N ILE A 26 8.78 -0.46 -2.12
CA ILE A 26 7.64 -0.97 -2.86
C ILE A 26 7.91 -0.73 -4.34
N LYS A 27 8.13 -1.81 -5.08
CA LYS A 27 8.30 -1.80 -6.53
C LYS A 27 6.96 -2.12 -7.17
N GLY A 28 6.46 -1.21 -7.97
CA GLY A 28 5.25 -1.43 -8.75
C GLY A 28 5.22 -0.59 -10.01
N LYS A 29 4.24 -0.88 -10.86
CA LYS A 29 3.95 -0.12 -12.07
C LYS A 29 2.74 0.76 -11.80
N VAL A 30 2.91 2.05 -11.95
CA VAL A 30 1.82 3.03 -11.86
C VAL A 30 1.30 3.28 -13.27
N PHE A 31 -0.02 3.25 -13.45
CA PHE A 31 -0.70 3.48 -14.74
C PHE A 31 -0.08 2.73 -15.93
N ALA A 32 -0.15 1.40 -15.88
CA ALA A 32 0.14 0.49 -16.99
C ALA A 32 1.57 0.47 -17.59
N SER A 33 2.49 1.39 -17.27
CA SER A 33 3.84 1.36 -17.89
C SER A 33 4.97 2.13 -17.21
N LEU A 34 4.72 2.97 -16.20
CA LEU A 34 5.79 3.70 -15.51
C LEU A 34 6.25 2.93 -14.25
N PRO A 35 7.49 2.36 -14.24
CA PRO A 35 8.02 1.71 -13.05
C PRO A 35 8.31 2.77 -12.00
N MET A 36 7.56 2.76 -10.91
CA MET A 36 7.75 3.66 -9.79
C MET A 36 8.25 2.84 -8.60
N THR A 37 9.41 3.22 -8.09
CA THR A 37 9.95 2.65 -6.85
C THR A 37 9.54 3.58 -5.71
N ALA A 38 8.49 3.23 -5.00
CA ALA A 38 8.08 3.96 -3.81
C ALA A 38 8.93 3.49 -2.62
N ARG A 39 9.67 4.40 -1.99
CA ARG A 39 10.41 4.12 -0.75
C ARG A 39 9.61 4.67 0.41
N LEU A 40 9.20 3.79 1.31
CA LEU A 40 8.53 4.14 2.53
C LEU A 40 9.56 4.23 3.66
N LYS A 41 9.75 5.45 4.16
CA LYS A 41 10.60 5.71 5.31
C LYS A 41 9.92 5.26 6.61
N PRO A 42 10.69 4.94 7.67
CA PRO A 42 10.14 4.49 8.94
C PRO A 42 9.27 5.56 9.65
N GLU A 43 9.56 6.84 9.41
CA GLU A 43 8.76 8.00 9.85
C GLU A 43 7.38 8.03 9.17
N ASP A 44 7.34 7.82 7.85
CA ASP A 44 6.09 7.72 7.08
C ASP A 44 5.30 6.45 7.43
N ALA A 45 6.01 5.33 7.71
CA ALA A 45 5.36 4.11 8.19
C ALA A 45 4.66 4.32 9.54
N ARG A 46 5.27 5.08 10.47
CA ARG A 46 4.63 5.46 11.74
C ARG A 46 3.47 6.43 11.53
N ALA A 47 3.57 7.35 10.57
CA ALA A 47 2.47 8.23 10.21
C ALA A 47 1.29 7.41 9.63
N GLY A 48 1.56 6.44 8.77
CA GLY A 48 0.56 5.49 8.25
C GLY A 48 -0.10 4.66 9.36
N LEU A 49 0.67 4.19 10.34
CA LEU A 49 0.14 3.50 11.52
C LEU A 49 -0.72 4.42 12.40
N ARG A 50 -0.44 5.73 12.44
CA ARG A 50 -1.31 6.71 13.11
C ARG A 50 -2.61 6.99 12.34
N LEU A 51 -2.61 6.84 11.02
CA LEU A 51 -3.82 6.95 10.20
C LEU A 51 -4.74 5.73 10.39
N LEU A 52 -4.20 4.60 10.83
CA LEU A 52 -4.96 3.40 11.24
C LEU A 52 -5.68 3.65 12.59
N ASN A 53 -6.83 4.31 12.53
CA ASN A 53 -7.73 4.41 13.68
C ASN A 53 -8.34 3.05 14.04
N LEU A 54 -8.73 2.84 15.31
CA LEU A 54 -9.37 1.59 15.79
C LEU A 54 -10.52 1.12 14.89
N ARG A 55 -11.29 2.06 14.32
CA ARG A 55 -12.39 1.77 13.39
C ARG A 55 -11.89 1.16 12.07
N ILE A 56 -10.79 1.67 11.51
CA ILE A 56 -10.17 1.10 10.30
C ILE A 56 -9.56 -0.25 10.62
N VAL A 57 -8.94 -0.43 11.79
CA VAL A 57 -8.40 -1.73 12.22
C VAL A 57 -9.52 -2.77 12.32
N MET A 58 -10.64 -2.46 12.98
CA MET A 58 -11.81 -3.35 13.02
C MET A 58 -12.39 -3.61 11.63
N PHE A 59 -12.41 -2.60 10.76
CA PHE A 59 -12.83 -2.77 9.38
C PHE A 59 -11.88 -3.71 8.61
N LEU A 60 -10.55 -3.54 8.74
CA LEU A 60 -9.54 -4.37 8.08
C LEU A 60 -9.65 -5.84 8.51
N ILE A 61 -9.88 -6.06 9.81
CA ILE A 61 -10.19 -7.38 10.36
C ILE A 61 -11.48 -7.91 9.71
N SER A 62 -12.56 -7.13 9.71
CA SER A 62 -13.84 -7.55 9.10
C SER A 62 -13.73 -7.82 7.59
N LEU A 63 -12.85 -7.10 6.88
CA LEU A 63 -12.58 -7.26 5.46
C LEU A 63 -11.91 -8.61 5.19
N LEU A 64 -10.97 -9.03 6.05
CA LEU A 64 -10.33 -10.34 5.93
C LEU A 64 -11.30 -11.51 6.18
N PHE A 65 -12.36 -11.28 6.96
CA PHE A 65 -13.44 -12.26 7.21
C PHE A 65 -14.61 -12.17 6.23
N ARG A 66 -14.71 -11.11 5.41
CA ARG A 66 -15.70 -11.01 4.34
C ARG A 66 -15.10 -11.56 3.05
N ARG A 67 -15.50 -12.79 2.71
CA ARG A 67 -15.27 -13.38 1.39
C ARG A 67 -16.14 -12.72 0.33
#